data_AF-A0A7Y5D3T3-F1
#
_entry.id   AF-A0A7Y5D3T3-F1
#
_cell.length_a   1.000
_cell.length_b   1.000
_cell.length_c   1.000
_cell.angle_alpha   90.00
_cell.angle_beta   90.00
_cell.angle_gamma   90.00
#
_symmetry.space_group_name_H-M   'P 1'
#
loop_
_entity.id
_entity.type
_entity.pdbx_description
1 polymer ?
#
loop_
_entity_poly.entity_id
_entity_poly.type
_entity_poly.pdbx_seq_one_letter_code
_entity_poly.pdbx_strand_id
1 'polypeptide(L)'
;MNWGTYFYTELGGVVGQSIGSTHNANYTLFSNIQDSVYWSGTELAAETSYAWNFDTTDGNQINYTKDNQLYASAVRPGDVAVVPVPPAVWLLGSGLLGLLGLRRRGNIG
;
A
#
# COMPACT_ATOMS: atom_id res chain seq x y z
N MET A 1 -7.89 7.68 -0.87
CA MET A 1 -6.47 7.34 -0.63
C MET A 1 -5.82 8.57 -0.05
N ASN A 2 -5.14 8.46 1.10
CA ASN A 2 -4.42 9.60 1.65
C ASN A 2 -3.05 9.71 0.96
N TRP A 3 -2.90 10.71 0.09
CA TRP A 3 -1.67 10.92 -0.67
C TRP A 3 -0.49 11.40 0.17
N GLY A 4 -0.73 12.09 1.28
CA GLY A 4 0.36 12.50 2.19
C GLY A 4 1.06 11.29 2.80
N THR A 5 0.30 10.34 3.35
CA THR A 5 0.89 9.11 3.90
C THR A 5 1.54 8.28 2.80
N TYR A 6 0.94 8.20 1.62
CA TYR A 6 1.52 7.46 0.50
C TYR A 6 2.86 8.08 0.03
N PHE A 7 2.92 9.40 -0.13
CA PHE A 7 4.13 10.12 -0.51
C PHE A 7 5.24 9.95 0.53
N TYR A 8 4.99 10.29 1.79
CA TYR A 8 6.05 10.31 2.81
C TYR A 8 6.44 8.92 3.32
N THR A 9 5.46 8.03 3.53
CA THR A 9 5.70 6.73 4.18
C THR A 9 5.96 5.63 3.16
N GLU A 10 5.14 5.52 2.12
CA GLU A 10 5.22 4.40 1.18
C GLU A 10 6.26 4.64 0.11
N LEU A 11 6.27 5.83 -0.50
CA LEU A 11 7.17 6.19 -1.60
C LEU A 11 8.48 6.85 -1.16
N GLY A 12 8.59 7.26 0.10
CA GLY A 12 9.81 7.89 0.63
C GLY A 12 10.08 9.28 0.07
N GLY A 13 9.03 10.02 -0.30
CA GLY A 13 9.12 11.40 -0.70
C GLY A 13 9.58 12.32 0.45
N VAL A 14 10.20 13.44 0.09
CA VAL A 14 10.75 14.42 1.01
C VAL A 14 10.10 15.79 0.74
N VAL A 15 9.80 16.54 1.80
CA VAL A 15 9.20 17.88 1.66
C VAL A 15 10.10 18.80 0.81
N GLY A 16 9.47 19.55 -0.09
CA GLY A 16 10.14 20.45 -1.02
C GLY A 16 10.92 19.74 -2.14
N GLN A 17 10.74 18.43 -2.30
CA GLN A 17 11.34 17.65 -3.38
C GLN A 17 10.27 16.92 -4.18
N SER A 18 10.44 16.91 -5.50
CA SER A 18 9.61 16.16 -6.44
C SER A 18 9.70 14.66 -6.19
N ILE A 19 8.56 13.97 -6.28
CA ILE A 19 8.54 12.51 -6.20
C ILE A 19 9.25 11.85 -7.38
N GLY A 20 9.46 12.58 -8.48
CA GLY A 20 10.24 12.10 -9.63
C GLY A 20 11.75 12.14 -9.39
N SER A 21 12.23 12.89 -8.38
CA SER A 21 13.67 13.02 -8.07
C SER A 21 14.08 12.36 -6.76
N THR A 22 13.24 12.43 -5.73
CA THR A 22 13.56 11.92 -4.38
C THR A 22 12.47 10.95 -3.93
N HIS A 23 12.81 9.66 -3.92
CA HIS A 23 11.92 8.58 -3.55
C HIS A 23 12.71 7.33 -3.13
N ASN A 24 12.03 6.37 -2.50
CA ASN A 24 12.59 5.08 -2.12
C ASN A 24 12.41 4.02 -3.23
N ALA A 25 12.79 2.77 -2.95
CA ALA A 25 12.69 1.65 -3.88
C ALA A 25 11.24 1.25 -4.21
N ASN A 26 10.26 1.56 -3.37
CA ASN A 26 8.86 1.20 -3.61
C ASN A 26 8.26 2.00 -4.76
N TYR A 27 8.80 3.18 -5.08
CA TYR A 27 8.32 4.01 -6.19
C TYR A 27 8.26 3.23 -7.51
N THR A 28 9.23 2.35 -7.76
CA THR A 28 9.30 1.56 -9.00
C THR A 28 8.32 0.38 -9.03
N LEU A 29 7.67 0.04 -7.91
CA LEU A 29 6.63 -0.99 -7.84
C LEU A 29 5.30 -0.50 -8.43
N PHE A 30 5.13 0.82 -8.56
CA PHE A 30 3.91 1.43 -9.04
C PHE A 30 4.11 2.03 -10.42
N SER A 31 3.23 1.68 -11.35
CA SER A 31 3.17 2.34 -12.65
C SER A 31 2.27 3.58 -12.58
N ASN A 32 2.56 4.58 -13.42
CA ASN A 32 1.76 5.80 -13.58
C ASN A 32 1.71 6.77 -12.38
N ILE A 33 2.70 6.72 -11.49
CA ILE A 33 2.95 7.86 -10.60
C ILE A 33 3.54 8.99 -11.47
N GLN A 34 2.91 10.15 -11.41
CA GLN A 34 3.32 11.38 -12.06
C GLN A 34 3.84 12.33 -11.01
N ASP A 35 4.75 13.20 -11.42
CA ASP A 35 5.13 14.34 -10.61
C ASP A 35 4.10 15.47 -10.81
N SER A 36 2.98 15.42 -10.08
CA SER A 36 1.84 16.31 -10.31
C SER A 36 0.90 16.40 -9.10
N VAL A 37 -0.22 17.09 -9.27
CA VAL A 37 -1.25 17.25 -8.26
C VAL A 37 -2.30 16.15 -8.38
N TYR A 38 -2.57 15.48 -7.25
CA TYR A 38 -3.56 14.41 -7.13
C TYR A 38 -4.70 14.75 -6.18
N TRP A 39 -5.92 14.35 -6.52
CA TRP A 39 -7.04 14.39 -5.58
C TRP A 39 -6.84 13.44 -4.39
N SER A 40 -7.10 13.88 -3.16
CA SER A 40 -7.00 13.05 -1.94
C SER A 40 -8.30 12.31 -1.58
N GLY A 41 -9.37 12.53 -2.35
CA GLY A 41 -10.70 11.93 -2.15
C GLY A 41 -11.48 12.49 -0.95
N THR A 42 -10.97 13.54 -0.30
CA THR A 42 -11.61 14.18 0.85
C THR A 42 -12.19 15.53 0.44
N GLU A 43 -13.49 15.73 0.64
CA GLU A 43 -14.15 17.02 0.44
C GLU A 43 -13.74 18.03 1.52
N LEU A 44 -13.64 19.31 1.15
CA LEU A 44 -13.40 20.36 2.14
C LEU A 44 -14.70 20.66 2.90
N ALA A 45 -14.77 20.29 4.17
CA ALA A 45 -16.00 20.43 4.97
C ALA A 45 -16.51 21.88 5.12
N ALA A 46 -15.60 22.87 5.07
CA ALA A 46 -15.97 24.28 5.19
C ALA A 46 -16.60 24.85 3.92
N GLU A 47 -16.33 24.26 2.75
CA GLU A 47 -16.78 24.75 1.46
C GLU A 47 -16.84 23.57 0.47
N THR A 48 -18.05 23.04 0.25
CA THR A 48 -18.27 21.76 -0.45
C THR A 48 -18.01 21.84 -1.96
N SER A 49 -17.80 23.04 -2.51
CA SER A 49 -17.33 23.25 -3.89
C SER A 49 -15.85 22.89 -4.08
N TYR A 50 -15.09 22.71 -2.99
CA TYR A 50 -13.68 22.36 -2.98
C TYR A 50 -13.44 20.93 -2.49
N ALA A 51 -12.30 20.37 -2.89
CA ALA A 51 -11.76 19.13 -2.36
C ALA A 51 -10.26 19.27 -2.07
N TRP A 52 -9.77 18.46 -1.15
CA TRP A 52 -8.34 18.38 -0.85
C TRP A 52 -7.59 17.66 -1.96
N ASN A 53 -6.42 18.18 -2.28
CA ASN A 53 -5.46 17.60 -3.21
C ASN A 53 -4.07 17.61 -2.60
N PHE A 54 -3.17 16.85 -3.20
CA PHE A 54 -1.80 16.70 -2.76
C PHE A 54 -0.87 16.84 -3.96
N ASP A 55 0.09 17.75 -3.86
CA ASP A 55 1.10 18.02 -4.87
C ASP A 55 2.34 17.16 -4.61
N THR A 56 2.65 16.24 -5.53
CA THR A 56 3.84 15.40 -5.39
C THR A 56 5.11 16.07 -5.89
N THR A 57 5.03 17.27 -6.47
CA THR A 57 6.19 18.04 -6.94
C THR A 57 6.95 18.68 -5.77
N ASP A 58 6.28 18.89 -4.64
CA ASP A 58 6.87 19.49 -3.44
C ASP A 58 6.34 18.89 -2.11
N GLY A 59 5.35 18.00 -2.16
CA GLY A 59 4.77 17.35 -0.99
C GLY A 59 3.71 18.18 -0.26
N ASN A 60 3.14 19.23 -0.88
CA ASN A 60 2.15 20.07 -0.22
C ASN A 60 0.72 19.51 -0.34
N GLN A 61 -0.10 19.77 0.68
CA GLN A 61 -1.55 19.51 0.64
C GLN A 61 -2.31 20.84 0.60
N ILE A 62 -3.07 21.05 -0.47
CA ILE A 62 -3.92 22.24 -0.66
C ILE A 62 -5.33 21.81 -1.07
N ASN A 63 -6.20 22.77 -1.37
CA ASN A 63 -7.54 22.50 -1.87
C ASN A 63 -7.81 23.28 -3.16
N TYR A 64 -8.59 22.66 -4.04
CA TYR A 64 -9.03 23.25 -5.30
C TYR A 64 -10.51 22.99 -5.48
N THR A 65 -11.14 23.80 -6.34
CA THR A 65 -12.52 23.60 -6.77
C THR A 65 -12.64 22.30 -7.54
N LYS A 66 -13.79 21.61 -7.40
CA LYS A 66 -14.02 20.28 -7.96
C LYS A 66 -14.13 20.25 -9.50
N ASP A 67 -14.17 21.41 -10.15
CA ASP A 67 -14.12 21.56 -11.61
C ASP A 67 -12.69 21.51 -12.16
N ASN A 68 -11.65 21.54 -11.31
CA ASN A 68 -10.27 21.36 -11.75
C ASN A 68 -10.00 19.92 -12.23
N GLN A 69 -9.32 19.80 -13.36
CA GLN A 69 -8.80 18.52 -13.84
C GLN A 69 -7.45 18.23 -13.20
N LEU A 70 -7.45 17.38 -12.17
CA LEU A 70 -6.25 16.86 -11.50
C LEU A 70 -6.15 15.35 -11.67
N TYR A 71 -4.97 14.78 -11.39
CA TYR A 71 -4.79 13.34 -11.42
C TYR A 71 -5.55 12.66 -10.27
N ALA A 72 -5.91 11.39 -10.48
CA ALA A 72 -6.51 10.56 -9.46
C ALA A 72 -5.87 9.17 -9.47
N SER A 73 -5.66 8.61 -8.29
CA SER A 73 -5.21 7.21 -8.15
C SER A 73 -6.36 6.35 -7.68
N ALA A 74 -6.66 5.31 -8.46
CA ALA A 74 -7.68 4.33 -8.15
C ALA A 74 -7.05 3.22 -7.30
N VAL A 75 -7.55 3.03 -6.08
CA VAL A 75 -7.14 1.92 -5.22
C VAL A 75 -8.09 0.75 -5.46
N ARG A 76 -7.56 -0.40 -5.91
CA ARG A 76 -8.33 -1.64 -6.05
C ARG A 76 -8.02 -2.54 -4.86
N PRO A 77 -8.99 -2.86 -4.00
CA PRO A 77 -8.80 -3.89 -2.99
C PRO A 77 -8.64 -5.25 -3.67
N GLY A 78 -7.64 -6.04 -3.28
CA GLY A 78 -7.59 -7.47 -3.57
C GLY A 78 -6.61 -7.95 -4.64
N ASP A 79 -5.70 -7.13 -5.16
CA ASP A 79 -4.60 -7.63 -6.00
C ASP A 79 -3.40 -8.08 -5.14
N VAL A 80 -3.65 -9.08 -4.29
CA VAL A 80 -2.60 -9.70 -3.47
C VAL A 80 -2.30 -11.06 -4.08
N ALA A 81 -1.08 -11.24 -4.57
CA ALA A 81 -0.64 -12.53 -5.07
C ALA A 81 -0.82 -13.60 -3.98
N VAL A 82 -1.31 -14.78 -4.36
CA VAL A 82 -1.44 -15.91 -3.43
C VAL A 82 -0.04 -16.26 -2.94
N VAL A 83 0.23 -15.99 -1.65
CA VAL A 83 1.50 -16.35 -1.03
C VAL A 83 1.52 -17.87 -0.85
N PRO A 84 2.54 -18.58 -1.37
CA PRO A 84 2.67 -20.01 -1.15
C PRO A 84 2.67 -20.33 0.34
N VAL A 85 1.94 -21.38 0.72
CA VAL A 85 1.87 -21.81 2.12
C VAL A 85 3.30 -22.07 2.63
N PRO A 86 3.74 -21.44 3.75
CA PRO A 86 5.11 -21.56 4.22
C PRO A 86 5.50 -23.02 4.45
N PRO A 87 6.77 -23.41 4.18
CA PRO A 87 7.28 -24.76 4.45
C PRO A 87 7.07 -25.23 5.89
N ALA A 88 6.99 -24.28 6.84
CA ALA A 88 6.66 -24.52 8.23
C ALA A 88 5.33 -25.27 8.41
N VAL A 89 4.32 -25.04 7.56
CA VAL A 89 3.04 -25.75 7.64
C VAL A 89 3.20 -27.23 7.28
N TRP A 90 4.02 -27.55 6.28
CA TRP A 90 4.34 -28.93 5.91
C TRP A 90 5.19 -29.63 6.95
N LEU A 91 6.16 -28.93 7.54
CA LEU A 91 6.98 -29.45 8.64
C LEU A 91 6.13 -29.73 9.88
N LEU A 92 5.25 -28.80 10.25
CA LEU A 92 4.33 -28.98 11.37
C LEU A 92 3.37 -30.14 11.12
N GLY A 93 2.78 -30.21 9.93
CA GLY A 93 1.87 -31.31 9.55
C GLY A 93 2.55 -32.68 9.57
N SER A 94 3.72 -32.80 8.94
CA SER A 94 4.48 -34.06 8.90
C SER A 94 5.05 -34.45 10.27
N GLY A 95 5.54 -33.49 11.05
CA GLY A 95 6.01 -33.70 12.41
C GLY A 95 4.90 -34.20 13.33
N LEU A 96 3.70 -33.61 13.26
CA LEU A 96 2.56 -34.03 14.07
C LEU A 96 2.10 -35.45 13.70
N LEU A 97 2.04 -35.77 12.40
CA LEU A 97 1.74 -37.12 11.92
C LEU A 97 2.79 -38.14 12.38
N GLY A 98 4.07 -37.79 12.33
CA GLY A 98 5.17 -38.62 12.83
C GLY A 98 5.04 -38.94 14.33
N LEU A 99 4.74 -37.93 15.15
CA LEU A 99 4.53 -38.10 16.60
C LEU A 99 3.32 -38.99 16.91
N LEU A 100 2.21 -38.85 16.18
CA LEU A 100 1.04 -39.72 16.32
C LEU A 100 1.32 -41.17 15.90
N GLY A 101 2.14 -41.36 14.86
CA GLY A 101 2.59 -42.69 14.42
C GLY A 101 3.46 -43.40 15.46
N LEU A 102 4.36 -42.67 16.12
CA LEU A 102 5.20 -43.20 17.19
C LEU A 102 4.38 -43.62 18.43
N ARG A 103 3.36 -42.84 18.80
CA ARG A 103 2.46 -43.16 19.94
C ARG A 103 1.69 -44.48 19.73
N ARG A 104 1.31 -44.80 18.50
CA ARG A 104 0.55 -46.04 18.20
C ARG A 104 1.42 -47.30 18.26
N ARG A 105 2.74 -47.20 18.00
CA ARG A 105 3.66 -48.34 18.08
C ARG A 105 4.02 -48.74 19.52
N GLY A 106 3.88 -47.84 20.49
CA GLY A 106 4.14 -48.12 21.91
C GLY A 106 3.07 -48.96 22.61
N ASN A 107 1.91 -49.20 21.99
CA ASN A 107 0.77 -49.91 22.59
C ASN A 107 0.62 -51.37 22.10
N ILE A 108 1.68 -51.99 21.57
CA ILE A 108 1.66 -53.39 21.07
C ILE A 108 2.61 -54.30 21.88
N GLY A 109 2.73 -54.04 23.19
CA GLY A 109 3.46 -54.89 24.14
C GLY A 109 2.52 -55.61 25.09
#